data_AF-A0A529Q333-F1
#
_entry.id   AF-A0A529Q333-F1
#
_cell.length_a   1.000
_cell.length_b   1.000
_cell.length_c   1.000
_cell.angle_alpha   90.00
_cell.angle_beta   90.00
_cell.angle_gamma   90.00
#
_symmetry.space_group_name_H-M   'P 1'
#
loop_
_entity.id
_entity.type
_entity.pdbx_description
1 polymer ?
#
loop_
_entity_poly.entity_id
_entity_poly.type
_entity_poly.pdbx_seq_one_letter_code
_entity_poly.pdbx_strand_id
1 'polypeptide(L)'
;MTKRIIVGVTGASGSVLALETIRQLVRAGVETHLVVSKGARITIAYELGADGLAQLASLANHTHNHQDLAAPIASGSFRTDGMIVVPCSMRTLAAMAHGL
;
A
#
# COMPACT_ATOMS: atom_id res chain seq x y z
N MET A 1 18.95 -0.85 -12.47
CA MET A 1 17.50 -0.56 -12.60
C MET A 1 16.91 -0.47 -11.21
N THR A 2 16.16 0.59 -10.91
CA THR A 2 15.45 0.73 -9.64
C THR A 2 14.29 -0.26 -9.62
N LYS A 3 14.20 -1.10 -8.59
CA LYS A 3 13.06 -2.01 -8.41
C LYS A 3 11.82 -1.21 -8.02
N ARG A 4 10.64 -1.62 -8.49
CA ARG A 4 9.35 -0.99 -8.16
C ARG A 4 8.43 -1.97 -7.46
N ILE A 5 7.93 -1.62 -6.28
CA ILE A 5 6.99 -2.43 -5.52
C ILE A 5 5.73 -1.63 -5.20
N ILE A 6 4.58 -2.24 -5.46
CA ILE A 6 3.29 -1.71 -5.02
C ILE A 6 3.06 -2.15 -3.57
N VAL A 7 2.66 -1.21 -2.71
CA VAL A 7 2.31 -1.48 -1.31
C VAL A 7 0.82 -1.17 -1.12
N GLY A 8 0.01 -2.21 -1.01
CA GLY A 8 -1.40 -2.11 -0.67
C GLY A 8 -1.62 -2.21 0.83
N VAL A 9 -2.32 -1.25 1.42
CA VAL A 9 -2.68 -1.24 2.85
C VAL A 9 -4.19 -1.35 2.98
N THR A 10 -4.66 -2.36 3.72
CA THR A 10 -6.10 -2.66 3.84
C THR A 10 -6.56 -2.70 5.31
N GLY A 11 -7.86 -2.74 5.55
CA GLY A 11 -8.47 -2.62 6.88
C GLY A 11 -8.35 -3.88 7.74
N ALA A 12 -7.14 -4.40 7.90
CA ALA A 12 -6.78 -5.41 8.89
C ALA A 12 -5.87 -4.77 9.95
N SER A 13 -5.79 -5.41 11.13
CA SER A 13 -4.91 -4.95 12.19
C SER A 13 -3.43 -5.11 11.82
N GLY A 14 -2.57 -4.27 12.37
CA GLY A 14 -1.12 -4.33 12.16
C GLY A 14 -0.58 -3.25 11.20
N SER A 15 -1.13 -2.05 11.26
CA SER A 15 -0.72 -0.87 10.49
C SER A 15 0.77 -0.55 10.65
N VAL A 16 1.37 -0.89 11.79
CA VAL A 16 2.82 -0.77 12.03
C VAL A 16 3.65 -1.59 11.04
N LEU A 17 3.14 -2.75 10.58
CA LEU A 17 3.81 -3.59 9.59
C LEU A 17 3.87 -2.90 8.23
N ALA A 18 2.83 -2.17 7.86
CA ALA A 18 2.81 -1.37 6.64
C ALA A 18 3.88 -0.25 6.70
N LEU A 19 3.92 0.47 7.83
CA LEU A 19 4.90 1.53 8.07
C LEU A 19 6.34 1.01 7.95
N GLU A 20 6.64 -0.12 8.61
CA GLU A 20 7.98 -0.69 8.58
C GLU A 20 8.32 -1.29 7.21
N THR A 21 7.35 -1.89 6.51
CA THR A 21 7.55 -2.41 5.14
C THR A 21 7.99 -1.30 4.20
N ILE A 22 7.29 -0.15 4.21
CA ILE A 22 7.66 0.99 3.36
C ILE A 22 9.05 1.50 3.74
N ARG A 23 9.34 1.63 5.04
CA ARG A 23 10.67 2.07 5.52
C ARG A 23 11.80 1.16 5.03
N GLN A 24 11.61 -0.16 5.09
CA GLN A 24 12.60 -1.14 4.63
C GLN A 24 12.78 -1.11 3.11
N LEU A 25 11.69 -0.99 2.34
CA LEU A 25 11.76 -0.87 0.88
C LEU A 25 12.50 0.40 0.46
N VAL A 26 12.21 1.53 1.09
CA VAL A 26 12.91 2.81 0.83
C VAL A 26 14.39 2.69 1.17
N ARG A 27 14.76 2.08 2.31
CA ARG A 27 16.16 1.82 2.68
C ARG A 27 16.88 0.92 1.68
N ALA A 28 16.16 -0.01 1.06
CA ALA A 28 16.70 -0.88 0.02
C ALA A 28 16.75 -0.21 -1.37
N GLY A 29 16.39 1.07 -1.49
CA GLY A 29 16.39 1.81 -2.75
C GLY A 29 15.29 1.35 -3.72
N VAL A 30 14.19 0.80 -3.20
CA VAL A 30 13.02 0.39 -3.99
C VAL A 30 12.07 1.57 -4.14
N GLU A 31 11.63 1.84 -5.36
CA GLU A 31 10.57 2.80 -5.66
C GLU A 31 9.21 2.22 -5.24
N THR A 32 8.52 2.93 -4.35
CA THR A 32 7.27 2.44 -3.73
C THR A 32 6.04 3.16 -4.25
N HIS A 33 5.01 2.39 -4.59
CA HIS A 33 3.69 2.90 -4.97
C HIS A 33 2.65 2.46 -3.94
N LEU A 34 2.26 3.39 -3.07
CA LEU A 34 1.33 3.16 -1.97
C LEU A 34 -0.13 3.28 -2.43
N VAL A 35 -0.96 2.33 -2.02
CA VAL A 35 -2.42 2.39 -2.13
C VAL A 35 -3.04 2.09 -0.78
N VAL A 36 -3.94 2.94 -0.30
CA VAL A 36 -4.59 2.77 1.01
C VAL A 36 -6.10 2.72 0.84
N SER A 37 -6.73 1.61 1.24
CA SER A 37 -8.18 1.46 1.17
C SER A 37 -8.90 2.33 2.19
N LYS A 38 -10.20 2.61 1.97
CA LYS A 38 -11.02 3.34 2.94
C LYS A 38 -11.00 2.71 4.34
N GLY A 39 -11.07 1.37 4.43
CA GLY A 39 -11.01 0.65 5.69
C GLY A 39 -9.66 0.77 6.39
N ALA A 40 -8.56 0.73 5.63
CA ALA A 40 -7.21 0.92 6.19
C ALA A 40 -7.03 2.27 6.85
N ARG A 41 -7.57 3.35 6.28
CA ARG A 41 -7.46 4.70 6.86
C ARG A 41 -7.99 4.75 8.29
N ILE A 42 -9.09 4.03 8.56
CA ILE A 42 -9.68 3.92 9.88
C ILE A 42 -8.74 3.16 10.81
N THR A 43 -8.29 1.97 10.42
CA THR A 43 -7.40 1.14 11.24
C THR A 43 -6.05 1.83 11.52
N ILE A 44 -5.47 2.49 10.53
CA ILE A 44 -4.25 3.29 10.68
C ILE A 44 -4.45 4.39 11.72
N ALA A 45 -5.57 5.13 11.66
CA ALA A 45 -5.84 6.18 12.63
C ALA A 45 -5.99 5.63 14.06
N TYR A 46 -6.61 4.46 14.21
CA TYR A 46 -6.74 3.78 15.51
C TYR A 46 -5.41 3.27 16.07
N GLU A 47 -4.53 2.73 15.21
CA GLU A 47 -3.31 2.03 15.66
C GLU A 47 -2.06 2.92 15.68
N LEU A 48 -1.97 3.90 14.78
CA LEU A 48 -0.81 4.79 14.61
C LEU A 48 -1.13 6.26 14.94
N GLY A 49 -2.38 6.57 15.31
CA GLY A 49 -2.84 7.92 15.59
C GLY A 49 -3.22 8.72 14.34
N ALA A 50 -3.69 9.96 14.56
CA ALA A 50 -4.24 10.82 13.50
C ALA A 50 -3.25 11.07 12.34
N ASP A 51 -1.95 11.12 12.63
CA ASP A 51 -0.89 11.36 11.64
C ASP A 51 -0.40 10.09 10.93
N GLY A 52 -0.86 8.90 11.34
CA GLY A 52 -0.34 7.64 10.83
C GLY A 52 -0.42 7.52 9.31
N LEU A 53 -1.52 7.98 8.71
CA LEU A 53 -1.69 7.98 7.25
C LEU A 53 -0.69 8.92 6.57
N ALA A 54 -0.47 10.11 7.13
CA ALA A 54 0.48 11.08 6.59
C ALA A 54 1.91 10.53 6.68
N GLN A 55 2.25 9.83 7.77
CA GLN A 55 3.55 9.18 7.92
C GLN A 55 3.79 8.14 6.81
N LEU A 56 2.84 7.24 6.55
CA LEU A 56 2.95 6.26 5.46
C LEU A 56 3.14 6.95 4.10
N ALA A 57 2.28 7.93 3.79
CA ALA A 57 2.32 8.65 2.52
C ALA A 57 3.62 9.43 2.32
N SER A 58 4.19 10.00 3.40
CA SER A 58 5.45 10.75 3.35
C SER A 58 6.68 9.88 3.10
N LEU A 59 6.61 8.59 3.44
CA LEU A 59 7.70 7.63 3.20
C LEU A 59 7.65 7.03 1.80
N ALA A 60 6.45 6.89 1.21
CA ALA A 60 6.29 6.32 -0.11
C ALA A 60 6.70 7.30 -1.22
N ASN A 61 7.24 6.79 -2.33
CA ASN A 61 7.60 7.64 -3.49
C ASN A 61 6.35 8.17 -4.19
N HIS A 62 5.31 7.34 -4.29
CA HIS A 62 4.03 7.69 -4.89
C HIS A 62 2.89 7.18 -4.03
N THR A 63 1.82 7.97 -3.90
CA THR A 63 0.57 7.54 -3.27
C THR A 63 -0.57 7.70 -4.27
N HIS A 64 -1.32 6.62 -4.49
CA HIS A 64 -2.43 6.59 -5.44
C HIS A 64 -3.76 6.46 -4.72
N ASN A 65 -4.80 7.11 -5.25
CA ASN A 65 -6.16 6.87 -4.77
C ASN A 65 -6.61 5.47 -5.23
N HIS A 66 -7.23 4.69 -4.34
CA HIS A 66 -7.69 3.33 -4.64
C HIS A 66 -8.84 3.28 -5.67
N GLN A 67 -9.40 4.43 -6.07
CA GLN A 67 -10.41 4.56 -7.13
C GLN A 67 -9.85 5.16 -8.42
N ASP A 68 -8.56 5.52 -8.45
CA ASP A 68 -7.94 6.15 -9.62
C ASP A 68 -7.54 5.09 -10.66
N LEU A 69 -8.38 4.96 -11.68
CA LEU A 69 -8.13 4.06 -12.81
C LEU A 69 -7.04 4.58 -13.76
N ALA A 70 -6.67 5.87 -13.67
CA ALA A 70 -5.58 6.45 -14.46
C ALA A 70 -4.22 6.29 -13.79
N ALA A 71 -4.18 5.77 -12.55
CA ALA A 71 -2.92 5.48 -11.86
C ALA A 71 -2.09 4.48 -12.69
N PRO A 72 -0.77 4.71 -12.88
CA PRO A 72 0.08 3.83 -13.70
C PRO A 72 0.00 2.36 -13.29
N ILE A 73 -0.13 2.09 -11.99
CA ILE A 73 -0.24 0.75 -11.41
C ILE A 73 -1.51 -0.03 -11.81
N ALA A 74 -2.51 0.63 -12.41
CA ALA A 74 -3.70 -0.01 -12.95
C ALA A 74 -3.46 -0.64 -14.34
N SER A 75 -2.32 -0.35 -14.98
CA SER A 75 -1.97 -0.86 -16.30
C SER A 75 -0.85 -1.90 -16.23
N GLY A 76 -1.03 -3.03 -16.93
CA GLY A 76 0.01 -4.05 -17.06
C GLY A 76 1.26 -3.61 -17.86
N SER A 77 1.17 -2.52 -18.62
CA SER A 77 2.34 -1.94 -19.30
C SER A 77 3.29 -1.21 -18.33
N PHE A 78 2.79 -0.80 -17.17
CA PHE A 78 3.61 -0.27 -16.10
C PHE A 78 4.28 -1.42 -15.34
N ARG A 79 5.54 -1.71 -15.72
CA ARG A 79 6.30 -2.83 -15.15
C ARG A 79 6.67 -2.58 -13.69
N THR A 80 6.28 -3.52 -12.83
CA THR A 80 6.66 -3.59 -11.42
C THR A 80 7.31 -4.94 -11.12
N ASP A 81 8.11 -5.00 -10.05
CA ASP A 81 8.73 -6.24 -9.57
C ASP A 81 7.78 -7.06 -8.68
N GLY A 82 6.66 -6.48 -8.26
CA GLY A 82 5.64 -7.16 -7.48
C GLY A 82 4.77 -6.22 -6.65
N MET A 83 3.88 -6.84 -5.88
CA MET A 83 2.96 -6.17 -4.96
C MET A 83 2.97 -6.87 -3.61
N ILE A 84 2.98 -6.08 -2.54
CA ILE A 84 2.80 -6.54 -1.16
C ILE A 84 1.50 -5.92 -0.64
N VAL A 85 0.63 -6.74 -0.06
CA VAL A 85 -0.55 -6.26 0.67
C VAL A 85 -0.32 -6.46 2.17
N VAL A 86 -0.14 -5.38 2.91
CA VAL A 86 0.22 -5.44 4.33
C VAL A 86 -0.39 -4.25 5.12
N PRO A 87 -1.19 -4.53 6.16
CA PRO A 87 -1.88 -5.79 6.41
C PRO A 87 -2.95 -6.06 5.34
N CYS A 88 -3.29 -7.34 5.14
CA CYS A 88 -4.30 -7.81 4.19
C CYS A 88 -5.57 -8.26 4.92
N SER A 89 -6.69 -7.60 4.66
CA SER A 89 -8.00 -7.99 5.19
C SER A 89 -8.54 -9.22 4.45
N MET A 90 -9.32 -10.05 5.14
CA MET A 90 -9.96 -11.21 4.53
C MET A 90 -10.86 -10.83 3.34
N ARG A 91 -11.50 -9.65 3.38
CA ARG A 91 -12.28 -9.12 2.27
C ARG A 91 -11.41 -8.87 1.03
N THR A 92 -10.25 -8.24 1.20
CA THR A 92 -9.32 -8.00 0.08
C THR A 92 -8.75 -9.30 -0.43
N LEU A 93 -8.33 -10.21 0.46
CA LEU A 93 -7.79 -11.51 0.07
C LEU A 93 -8.82 -12.30 -0.76
N ALA A 94 -10.07 -12.38 -0.30
CA ALA A 94 -11.14 -13.03 -1.02
C ALA A 94 -11.43 -12.35 -2.37
N ALA A 95 -11.48 -11.01 -2.42
CA ALA A 95 -11.67 -10.27 -3.67
C ALA A 95 -10.56 -10.59 -4.69
N MET A 96 -9.29 -10.60 -4.26
CA MET A 96 -8.17 -10.98 -5.13
C MET A 96 -8.25 -12.43 -5.60
N ALA A 97 -8.60 -13.36 -4.71
CA ALA A 97 -8.75 -14.77 -5.05
C ALA A 97 -9.88 -15.03 -6.06
N HIS A 98 -10.90 -14.16 -6.08
CA HIS A 98 -12.03 -14.22 -7.00
C HIS A 98 -11.94 -13.25 -8.20
N GLY A 99 -10.89 -12.45 -8.31
CA GLY A 99 -10.70 -11.50 -9.41
C GLY A 99 -11.69 -10.33 -9.42
N LEU A 100 -12.05 -9.80 -8.25
CA LEU A 100 -13.00 -8.68 -8.05
C LEU A 100 -12.33 -7.31 -7.87
#